data_AF-A0A086ALU0-F1
#
_entry.id   AF-A0A086ALU0-F1
#
_cell.length_a   1.000
_cell.length_b   1.000
_cell.length_c   1.000
_cell.angle_alpha   90.00
_cell.angle_beta   90.00
_cell.angle_gamma   90.00
#
_symmetry.space_group_name_H-M   'P 1'
#
loop_
_entity.id
_entity.type
_entity.pdbx_description
1 polymer ?
#
loop_
_entity_poly.entity_id
_entity_poly.type
_entity_poly.pdbx_seq_one_letter_code
_entity_poly.pdbx_strand_id
1 'polypeptide(L)'
;MKVKRSFLPGGHWVYLKIYTGIKTADLILEEVIQPLTDLFLQESKVNCWFFIRYRDPASHIRLRLSLNSPEHYHHILTQLVAGMEKYVDSGEISTIVNDTYIREIERYGETTISYAETLFCHNSLLTLQFLWAKDEEKLIIILFYIDQLLSKINLPVAQKLIWIKDYNHYFKKEFRADKKLNRQLDKKYRMFFPKFSEFLESSEFTEIRELILNNIALSEAELEKIVDEFENSPELKSLPTFFQSIFHMAVNRLFISEQRLFEMVVYDYLHRYYKTLSYQATAAKNGY
;
A
#
# COMPACT_ATOMS: atom_id res chain seq x y z
N MET A 1 -3.52 21.04 19.29
CA MET A 1 -3.94 21.78 18.08
C MET A 1 -4.71 20.82 17.19
N LYS A 2 -5.82 21.25 16.59
CA LYS A 2 -6.63 20.43 15.68
C LYS A 2 -5.81 20.05 14.44
N VAL A 3 -5.82 18.79 14.00
CA VAL A 3 -5.02 18.37 12.85
C VAL A 3 -5.50 19.10 11.58
N LYS A 4 -4.56 19.59 10.77
CA LYS A 4 -4.91 20.27 9.51
C LYS A 4 -5.46 19.26 8.50
N ARG A 5 -6.67 19.51 8.01
CA ARG A 5 -7.39 18.64 7.06
C ARG A 5 -7.08 18.95 5.59
N SER A 6 -7.05 20.23 5.24
CA SER A 6 -6.96 20.69 3.86
C SER A 6 -5.66 21.46 3.63
N PHE A 7 -4.94 21.07 2.58
CA PHE A 7 -3.70 21.72 2.13
C PHE A 7 -3.92 22.25 0.72
N LEU A 8 -4.01 23.58 0.62
CA LEU A 8 -4.21 24.28 -0.64
C LEU A 8 -2.91 24.30 -1.48
N PRO A 9 -3.03 24.41 -2.82
CA PRO A 9 -1.89 24.71 -3.69
C PRO A 9 -1.07 25.91 -3.19
N GLY A 10 0.26 25.83 -3.33
CA GLY A 10 1.22 26.82 -2.83
C GLY A 10 1.62 26.63 -1.35
N GLY A 11 1.06 25.63 -0.66
CA GLY A 11 1.38 25.33 0.73
C GLY A 11 2.49 24.30 0.93
N HIS A 12 2.40 23.56 2.02
CA HIS A 12 3.36 22.51 2.40
C HIS A 12 3.14 21.17 1.68
N TRP A 13 2.21 21.11 0.73
CA TRP A 13 1.93 19.89 -0.03
C TRP A 13 1.77 20.21 -1.50
N VAL A 14 2.54 19.53 -2.35
CA VAL A 14 2.25 19.44 -3.78
C VAL A 14 1.32 18.23 -3.98
N TYR A 15 0.18 18.43 -4.63
CA TYR A 15 -0.73 17.35 -4.98
C TYR A 15 -1.12 17.44 -6.46
N LEU A 16 -0.69 16.43 -7.21
CA LEU A 16 -0.95 16.32 -8.64
C LEU A 16 -1.86 15.12 -8.94
N LYS A 17 -2.87 15.35 -9.79
CA LYS A 17 -3.57 14.29 -10.51
C LYS A 17 -3.00 14.23 -11.93
N ILE A 18 -2.40 13.10 -12.28
CA ILE A 18 -1.72 12.88 -13.56
C ILE A 18 -2.55 11.87 -14.35
N TYR A 19 -3.37 12.36 -15.28
CA TYR A 19 -4.29 11.55 -16.08
C TYR A 19 -3.57 10.85 -17.23
N THR A 20 -3.43 9.53 -17.11
CA THR A 20 -2.60 8.70 -17.99
C THR A 20 -3.11 7.26 -18.04
N GLY A 21 -2.68 6.52 -19.07
CA GLY A 21 -2.98 5.09 -19.22
C GLY A 21 -2.37 4.23 -18.12
N ILE A 22 -3.03 3.12 -17.77
CA ILE A 22 -2.61 2.24 -16.66
C ILE A 22 -1.19 1.68 -16.80
N LYS A 23 -0.69 1.49 -18.03
CA LYS A 23 0.68 1.02 -18.29
C LYS A 23 1.68 2.16 -18.26
N THR A 24 1.34 3.29 -18.88
CA THR A 24 2.17 4.49 -18.86
C THR A 24 2.35 5.04 -17.45
N ALA A 25 1.38 4.83 -16.56
CA ALA A 25 1.51 5.15 -15.14
C ALA A 25 2.79 4.59 -14.51
N ASP A 26 3.15 3.34 -14.81
CA ASP A 26 4.38 2.71 -14.27
C ASP A 26 5.63 3.34 -14.88
N LEU A 27 5.61 3.64 -16.18
CA LEU A 27 6.72 4.33 -16.86
C LEU A 27 6.95 5.74 -16.28
N ILE A 28 5.87 6.49 -16.00
CA ILE A 28 5.98 7.83 -15.39
C ILE A 28 6.50 7.72 -13.95
N LEU A 29 6.08 6.69 -13.21
CA LEU A 29 6.59 6.44 -11.86
C LEU A 29 8.10 6.16 -11.87
N GLU A 30 8.56 5.29 -12.78
CA GLU A 30 9.94 4.85 -12.89
C GLU A 30 10.87 5.91 -13.49
N GLU A 31 10.48 6.53 -14.61
CA GLU A 31 11.37 7.41 -15.37
C GLU A 31 11.37 8.87 -14.90
N VAL A 32 10.31 9.31 -14.21
CA VAL A 32 10.13 10.73 -13.86
C VAL A 32 9.96 10.91 -12.38
N ILE A 33 8.94 10.29 -11.78
CA ILE A 33 8.58 10.55 -10.38
C ILE A 33 9.70 10.07 -9.47
N GLN A 34 10.16 8.82 -9.61
CA GLN A 34 11.20 8.27 -8.75
C GLN A 34 12.50 9.11 -8.78
N PRO A 35 13.15 9.36 -9.93
CA PRO A 35 14.38 10.15 -9.97
C PRO A 35 14.24 11.55 -9.39
N LEU A 36 13.13 12.24 -9.66
CA LEU A 36 12.89 13.58 -9.12
C LEU A 36 12.63 13.55 -7.62
N THR A 37 11.86 12.58 -7.12
CA THR A 37 11.61 12.47 -5.68
C THR A 37 12.86 12.08 -4.90
N ASP A 38 13.72 11.23 -5.46
CA ASP A 38 15.01 10.88 -4.85
C ASP A 38 15.90 12.12 -4.74
N LEU A 39 15.96 12.94 -5.80
CA LEU A 39 16.66 14.23 -5.78
C LEU A 39 16.09 15.17 -4.68
N PHE A 40 14.76 15.34 -4.62
CA PHE A 40 14.15 16.25 -3.65
C PHE A 40 14.31 15.79 -2.20
N LEU A 41 14.38 14.47 -1.95
CA LEU A 41 14.69 13.90 -0.65
C LEU A 41 16.16 14.18 -0.28
N GLN A 42 17.10 13.95 -1.20
CA GLN A 42 18.53 14.24 -0.98
C GLN A 42 18.79 15.72 -0.69
N GLU A 43 18.09 16.62 -1.39
CA GLU A 43 18.17 18.06 -1.18
C GLU A 43 17.40 18.56 0.06
N SER A 44 16.77 17.65 0.82
CA SER A 44 15.93 18.01 1.98
C SER A 44 14.84 19.03 1.65
N LYS A 45 14.25 18.96 0.45
CA LYS A 45 13.11 19.79 0.02
C LYS A 45 11.77 19.12 0.32
N VAL A 46 11.75 17.80 0.31
CA VAL A 46 10.60 16.93 0.58
C VAL A 46 10.91 16.06 1.79
N ASN A 47 9.97 15.95 2.72
CA ASN A 47 10.08 15.03 3.86
C ASN A 47 9.66 13.61 3.46
N CYS A 48 8.57 13.56 2.69
CA CYS A 48 7.92 12.33 2.31
C CYS A 48 7.06 12.56 1.08
N TRP A 49 6.89 11.54 0.26
CA TRP A 49 5.93 11.53 -0.82
C TRP A 49 5.24 10.18 -0.93
N PHE A 50 4.05 10.17 -1.50
CA PHE A 50 3.35 8.93 -1.83
C PHE A 50 2.44 9.13 -3.02
N PHE A 51 2.09 8.02 -3.67
CA PHE A 51 1.12 8.03 -4.76
C PHE A 51 -0.03 7.07 -4.48
N ILE A 52 -1.15 7.22 -5.19
CA ILE A 52 -2.18 6.19 -5.30
C ILE A 52 -2.65 6.12 -6.75
N ARG A 53 -3.15 4.96 -7.17
CA ARG A 53 -3.79 4.76 -8.47
C ARG A 53 -5.28 4.99 -8.32
N TYR A 54 -5.86 5.78 -9.22
CA TYR A 54 -7.28 6.12 -9.14
C TYR A 54 -7.93 6.08 -10.50
N ARG A 55 -9.25 5.91 -10.50
CA ARG A 55 -10.07 5.92 -11.71
C ARG A 55 -11.35 6.71 -11.44
N ASP A 56 -11.31 8.01 -11.76
CA ASP A 56 -12.50 8.87 -11.78
C ASP A 56 -12.15 10.26 -12.38
N PRO A 57 -12.72 10.67 -13.52
CA PRO A 57 -13.51 9.87 -14.48
C PRO A 57 -12.64 8.90 -15.30
N ALA A 58 -11.33 9.14 -15.36
CA ALA A 58 -10.35 8.35 -16.09
C ALA A 58 -9.21 7.88 -15.18
N SER A 59 -8.40 6.94 -15.70
CA SER A 59 -7.20 6.44 -15.02
C SER A 59 -6.21 7.58 -14.75
N HIS A 60 -5.73 7.69 -13.52
CA HIS A 60 -4.72 8.67 -13.14
C HIS A 60 -3.92 8.24 -11.92
N ILE A 61 -2.72 8.80 -11.79
CA ILE A 61 -1.95 8.78 -10.55
C ILE A 61 -2.30 10.02 -9.73
N ARG A 62 -2.45 9.85 -8.42
CA ARG A 62 -2.53 10.94 -7.44
C ARG A 62 -1.22 10.98 -6.68
N LEU A 63 -0.32 11.88 -7.07
CA LEU A 63 1.00 12.07 -6.47
C LEU A 63 0.94 13.17 -5.42
N ARG A 64 1.44 12.91 -4.21
CA ARG A 64 1.47 13.86 -3.10
C ARG A 64 2.87 13.94 -2.52
N LEU A 65 3.39 15.15 -2.36
CA LEU A 65 4.70 15.41 -1.78
C LEU A 65 4.54 16.39 -0.60
N SER A 66 4.98 15.97 0.58
CA SER A 66 5.08 16.82 1.77
C SER A 66 6.38 17.61 1.71
N LEU A 67 6.26 18.94 1.68
CA LEU A 67 7.39 19.84 1.57
C LEU A 67 7.94 20.22 2.95
N ASN A 68 9.24 20.48 3.00
CA ASN A 68 9.89 20.99 4.22
C ASN A 68 9.60 22.48 4.41
N SER A 69 9.40 23.19 3.30
CA SER A 69 9.14 24.62 3.25
C SER A 69 8.25 24.95 2.05
N PRO A 70 7.22 25.81 2.19
CA PRO A 70 6.38 26.26 1.06
C PRO A 70 7.14 26.91 -0.09
N GLU A 71 8.31 27.47 0.18
CA GLU A 71 9.21 28.12 -0.78
C GLU A 71 9.71 27.14 -1.85
N HIS A 72 9.76 25.84 -1.54
CA HIS A 72 10.13 24.80 -2.51
C HIS A 72 9.00 24.45 -3.48
N TYR A 73 7.77 24.89 -3.21
CA TYR A 73 6.57 24.50 -3.96
C TYR A 73 6.70 24.78 -5.46
N HIS A 74 7.06 26.01 -5.82
CA HIS A 74 7.17 26.41 -7.23
C HIS A 74 8.28 25.63 -7.95
N HIS A 75 9.44 25.48 -7.31
CA HIS A 75 10.56 24.75 -7.88
C HIS A 75 10.21 23.27 -8.14
N ILE A 76 9.64 22.58 -7.14
CA ILE A 76 9.25 21.17 -7.27
C ILE A 76 8.19 20.99 -8.35
N LEU A 77 7.16 21.86 -8.37
CA LEU A 77 6.11 21.79 -9.39
C LEU A 77 6.68 21.97 -10.80
N THR A 78 7.55 22.96 -11.00
CA THR A 78 8.20 23.21 -12.29
C THR A 78 9.03 22.02 -12.75
N GLN A 79 9.82 21.41 -11.86
CA GLN A 79 10.64 20.24 -12.19
C GLN A 79 9.79 19.01 -12.54
N LEU A 80 8.71 18.75 -11.78
CA LEU A 80 7.77 17.66 -12.07
C LEU A 80 7.09 17.84 -13.42
N VAL A 81 6.58 19.04 -13.72
CA VAL A 81 5.92 19.33 -15.00
C VAL A 81 6.90 19.21 -16.16
N ALA A 82 8.10 19.78 -16.04
CA ALA A 82 9.14 19.65 -17.07
C ALA A 82 9.54 18.19 -17.32
N GLY A 83 9.69 17.37 -16.27
CA GLY A 83 10.00 15.95 -16.41
C GLY A 83 8.88 15.15 -17.11
N MET A 84 7.64 15.63 -17.05
CA MET A 84 6.47 15.01 -17.69
C MET A 84 6.16 15.58 -19.08
N GLU A 85 6.81 16.66 -19.51
CA GLU A 85 6.50 17.37 -20.77
C GLU A 85 6.55 16.43 -21.98
N LYS A 86 7.59 15.58 -22.06
CA LYS A 86 7.70 14.58 -23.14
C LYS A 86 6.46 13.70 -23.28
N TYR A 87 5.86 13.29 -22.17
CA TYR A 87 4.69 12.41 -22.13
C TYR A 87 3.38 13.16 -22.39
N VAL A 88 3.36 14.48 -22.17
CA VAL A 88 2.25 15.34 -22.57
C VAL A 88 2.28 15.52 -24.08
N ASP A 89 3.45 15.80 -24.65
CA ASP A 89 3.65 16.03 -26.08
C ASP A 89 3.33 14.80 -26.94
N SER A 90 3.71 13.60 -26.49
CA SER A 90 3.35 12.35 -27.16
C SER A 90 1.94 11.83 -26.82
N GLY A 91 1.22 12.49 -25.92
CA GLY A 91 -0.19 12.24 -25.62
C GLY A 91 -0.49 11.13 -24.62
N GLU A 92 0.51 10.52 -23.99
CA GLU A 92 0.30 9.51 -22.94
C GLU A 92 -0.16 10.11 -21.61
N ILE A 93 0.18 11.38 -21.35
CA ILE A 93 -0.43 12.19 -20.29
C ILE A 93 -1.42 13.15 -20.94
N SER A 94 -2.70 12.91 -20.68
CA SER A 94 -3.78 13.76 -21.19
C SER A 94 -3.92 15.07 -20.41
N THR A 95 -3.70 15.07 -19.10
CA THR A 95 -3.90 16.23 -18.24
C THR A 95 -3.14 16.08 -16.92
N ILE A 96 -2.57 17.18 -16.43
CA ILE A 96 -2.02 17.29 -15.07
C ILE A 96 -2.83 18.35 -14.32
N VAL A 97 -3.37 18.00 -13.15
CA VAL A 97 -4.15 18.91 -12.29
C VAL A 97 -3.42 19.11 -10.98
N ASN A 98 -3.09 20.37 -10.66
CA ASN A 98 -2.61 20.78 -9.35
C ASN A 98 -3.81 21.08 -8.43
N ASP A 99 -3.98 20.30 -7.37
CA ASP A 99 -5.23 20.25 -6.61
C ASP A 99 -5.01 20.39 -5.09
N THR A 100 -6.09 20.51 -4.33
CA THR A 100 -6.10 20.57 -2.87
C THR A 100 -5.99 19.17 -2.27
N TYR A 101 -5.00 18.95 -1.40
CA TYR A 101 -4.90 17.70 -0.65
C TYR A 101 -5.82 17.75 0.57
N ILE A 102 -6.80 16.84 0.60
CA ILE A 102 -7.73 16.66 1.71
C ILE A 102 -7.41 15.33 2.39
N ARG A 103 -7.00 15.40 3.67
CA ARG A 103 -6.74 14.22 4.49
C ARG A 103 -8.05 13.48 4.83
N GLU A 104 -8.02 12.16 4.72
CA GLU A 104 -9.12 11.24 5.12
C GLU A 104 -9.07 10.97 6.63
N ILE A 105 -9.24 12.02 7.44
CA ILE A 105 -9.17 11.94 8.92
C ILE A 105 -10.19 10.93 9.47
N GLU A 106 -11.36 10.84 8.87
CA GLU A 106 -12.39 9.86 9.25
C GLU A 106 -11.91 8.42 9.09
N ARG A 107 -10.97 8.17 8.17
CA ARG A 107 -10.47 6.84 7.85
C ARG A 107 -9.27 6.46 8.71
N TYR A 108 -8.35 7.40 8.90
CA TYR A 108 -7.06 7.14 9.54
C TYR A 108 -6.89 7.80 10.92
N GLY A 109 -7.94 8.41 11.48
CA GLY A 109 -7.91 9.03 12.81
C GLY A 109 -7.24 10.41 12.83
N GLU A 110 -7.65 11.27 13.78
CA GLU A 110 -7.06 12.60 13.93
C GLU A 110 -5.63 12.54 14.47
N THR A 111 -5.35 11.64 15.41
CA THR A 111 -4.03 11.46 16.02
C THR A 111 -3.10 10.57 15.19
N THR A 112 -3.66 9.70 14.34
CA THR A 112 -2.90 8.66 13.62
C THR A 112 -2.73 8.92 12.12
N ILE A 113 -3.36 9.94 11.54
CA ILE A 113 -3.24 10.28 10.11
C ILE A 113 -1.80 10.58 9.67
N SER A 114 -1.00 11.27 10.48
CA SER A 114 0.40 11.55 10.13
C SER A 114 1.24 10.26 10.08
N TYR A 115 0.98 9.31 10.99
CA TYR A 115 1.64 8.02 10.97
C TYR A 115 1.22 7.20 9.74
N ALA A 116 -0.07 7.24 9.37
CA ALA A 116 -0.56 6.63 8.13
C ALA A 116 0.14 7.19 6.88
N GLU A 117 0.37 8.51 6.82
CA GLU A 117 1.12 9.15 5.72
C GLU A 117 2.56 8.66 5.64
N THR A 118 3.24 8.45 6.77
CA THR A 118 4.57 7.82 6.79
C THR A 118 4.51 6.38 6.26
N LEU A 119 3.50 5.59 6.65
CA LEU A 119 3.30 4.24 6.10
C LEU A 119 3.07 4.29 4.57
N PHE A 120 2.31 5.26 4.08
CA PHE A 120 2.10 5.46 2.64
C PHE A 120 3.38 5.81 1.91
N CYS A 121 4.26 6.58 2.56
CA CYS A 121 5.58 6.92 2.08
C CYS A 121 6.40 5.68 1.81
N HIS A 122 6.63 4.89 2.86
CA HIS A 122 7.50 3.73 2.81
C HIS A 122 6.92 2.67 1.88
N ASN A 123 5.59 2.48 1.87
CA ASN A 123 4.95 1.57 0.93
C ASN A 123 5.01 2.05 -0.54
N SER A 124 5.01 3.37 -0.80
CA SER A 124 5.22 3.89 -2.17
C SER A 124 6.63 3.60 -2.65
N LEU A 125 7.65 3.84 -1.81
CA LEU A 125 9.04 3.52 -2.10
C LEU A 125 9.24 2.01 -2.35
N LEU A 126 8.61 1.17 -1.52
CA LEU A 126 8.63 -0.29 -1.69
C LEU A 126 8.00 -0.71 -3.01
N THR A 127 6.87 -0.10 -3.38
CA THR A 127 6.14 -0.44 -4.62
C THR A 127 6.99 -0.18 -5.86
N LEU A 128 7.81 0.87 -5.86
CA LEU A 128 8.70 1.18 -6.99
C LEU A 128 9.69 0.03 -7.27
N GLN A 129 10.14 -0.68 -6.23
CA GLN A 129 11.06 -1.82 -6.36
C GLN A 129 10.43 -3.04 -7.04
N PHE A 130 9.11 -3.03 -7.25
CA PHE A 130 8.34 -4.15 -7.78
C PHE A 130 7.42 -3.77 -8.96
N LEU A 131 7.68 -2.66 -9.65
CA LEU A 131 6.92 -2.29 -10.85
C LEU A 131 7.05 -3.35 -11.96
N TRP A 132 8.25 -3.93 -12.09
CA TRP A 132 8.58 -5.00 -13.04
C TRP A 132 7.84 -6.33 -12.79
N ALA A 133 7.37 -6.55 -11.55
CA ALA A 133 6.77 -7.81 -11.14
C ALA A 133 5.41 -8.04 -11.83
N LYS A 134 5.11 -9.29 -12.21
CA LYS A 134 3.79 -9.64 -12.74
C LYS A 134 2.84 -9.91 -11.57
N ASP A 135 1.57 -10.11 -11.89
CA ASP A 135 0.53 -10.24 -10.88
C ASP A 135 0.76 -11.40 -9.91
N GLU A 136 1.39 -12.49 -10.35
CA GLU A 136 1.68 -13.64 -9.49
C GLU A 136 2.81 -13.34 -8.49
N GLU A 137 3.90 -12.70 -8.93
CA GLU A 137 4.97 -12.25 -8.03
C GLU A 137 4.46 -11.14 -7.09
N LYS A 138 3.64 -10.21 -7.59
CA LYS A 138 2.98 -9.17 -6.78
C LYS A 138 2.09 -9.78 -5.69
N LEU A 139 1.40 -10.88 -5.97
CA LEU A 139 0.63 -11.63 -4.96
C LEU A 139 1.53 -12.22 -3.88
N ILE A 140 2.70 -12.78 -4.23
CA ILE A 140 3.67 -13.28 -3.25
C ILE A 140 4.17 -12.14 -2.37
N ILE A 141 4.60 -11.03 -2.99
CA ILE A 141 5.15 -9.85 -2.32
C ILE A 141 4.12 -9.25 -1.34
N ILE A 142 2.88 -9.02 -1.78
CA ILE A 142 1.86 -8.39 -0.93
C ILE A 142 1.42 -9.30 0.22
N LEU A 143 1.35 -10.62 0.00
CA LEU A 143 1.02 -11.58 1.06
C LEU A 143 2.11 -11.58 2.13
N PHE A 144 3.37 -11.63 1.71
CA PHE A 144 4.51 -11.55 2.63
C PHE A 144 4.52 -10.21 3.37
N TYR A 145 4.37 -9.09 2.65
CA TYR A 145 4.32 -7.75 3.24
C TYR A 145 3.22 -7.62 4.31
N ILE A 146 1.98 -8.03 4.02
CA ILE A 146 0.88 -7.96 4.99
C ILE A 146 1.16 -8.86 6.20
N ASP A 147 1.67 -10.07 5.98
CA ASP A 147 2.00 -10.97 7.07
C ASP A 147 3.08 -10.42 8.00
N GLN A 148 4.16 -9.90 7.42
CA GLN A 148 5.27 -9.32 8.17
C GLN A 148 4.87 -8.01 8.86
N LEU A 149 4.03 -7.19 8.24
CA LEU A 149 3.48 -5.97 8.85
C LEU A 149 2.64 -6.31 10.09
N LEU A 150 1.79 -7.35 10.01
CA LEU A 150 1.03 -7.86 11.16
C LEU A 150 1.94 -8.52 12.22
N SER A 151 3.03 -9.18 11.81
CA SER A 151 4.02 -9.70 12.76
C SER A 151 4.74 -8.58 13.50
N LYS A 152 5.04 -7.46 12.82
CA LYS A 152 5.78 -6.32 13.39
C LYS A 152 5.01 -5.66 14.53
N ILE A 153 3.68 -5.63 14.47
CA ILE A 153 2.82 -5.21 15.59
C ILE A 153 2.53 -6.32 16.61
N ASN A 154 3.33 -7.39 16.60
CA ASN A 154 3.24 -8.54 17.52
C ASN A 154 1.89 -9.27 17.51
N LEU A 155 1.15 -9.24 16.39
CA LEU A 155 -0.16 -9.87 16.32
C LEU A 155 -0.05 -11.40 16.20
N PRO A 156 -0.59 -12.19 17.15
CA PRO A 156 -0.53 -13.65 17.07
C PRO A 156 -1.31 -14.19 15.87
N VAL A 157 -0.88 -15.32 15.30
CA VAL A 157 -1.52 -15.95 14.12
C VAL A 157 -3.03 -16.13 14.30
N ALA A 158 -3.49 -16.51 15.50
CA ALA A 158 -4.92 -16.63 15.79
C ALA A 158 -5.68 -15.31 15.62
N GLN A 159 -5.09 -14.18 16.03
CA GLN A 159 -5.67 -12.86 15.83
C GLN A 159 -5.55 -12.40 14.37
N LYS A 160 -4.43 -12.69 13.69
CA LYS A 160 -4.30 -12.43 12.24
C LYS A 160 -5.41 -13.14 11.45
N LEU A 161 -5.71 -14.40 11.80
CA LEU A 161 -6.81 -15.15 11.19
C LEU A 161 -8.17 -14.47 11.40
N ILE A 162 -8.44 -13.95 12.60
CA ILE A 162 -9.67 -13.22 12.90
C ILE A 162 -9.78 -11.96 12.03
N TRP A 163 -8.73 -11.13 12.00
CA TRP A 163 -8.74 -9.88 11.23
C TRP A 163 -9.01 -10.12 9.74
N ILE A 164 -8.34 -11.12 9.15
CA ILE A 164 -8.49 -11.43 7.72
C ILE A 164 -9.85 -12.09 7.41
N LYS A 165 -10.41 -12.88 8.33
CA LYS A 165 -11.67 -13.62 8.11
C LYS A 165 -12.85 -12.70 7.79
N ASP A 166 -12.99 -11.60 8.54
CA ASP A 166 -14.13 -10.69 8.38
C ASP A 166 -14.10 -10.00 7.02
N TYR A 167 -12.92 -9.54 6.58
CA TYR A 167 -12.76 -8.94 5.26
C TYR A 167 -12.86 -9.95 4.13
N ASN A 168 -12.35 -11.16 4.31
CA ASN A 168 -12.58 -12.24 3.34
C ASN A 168 -14.09 -12.50 3.14
N HIS A 169 -14.88 -12.50 4.22
CA HIS A 169 -16.33 -12.63 4.13
C HIS A 169 -16.97 -11.44 3.40
N TYR A 170 -16.55 -10.21 3.74
CA TYR A 170 -17.03 -9.00 3.07
C TYR A 170 -16.79 -9.04 1.56
N PHE A 171 -15.57 -9.33 1.12
CA PHE A 171 -15.24 -9.41 -0.32
C PHE A 171 -16.00 -10.54 -1.02
N LYS A 172 -16.13 -11.71 -0.37
CA LYS A 172 -16.96 -12.80 -0.92
C LYS A 172 -18.41 -12.38 -1.10
N LYS A 173 -18.96 -11.55 -0.21
CA LYS A 173 -20.32 -11.00 -0.35
C LYS A 173 -20.39 -9.99 -1.50
N GLU A 174 -19.44 -9.06 -1.58
CA GLU A 174 -19.37 -8.05 -2.65
C GLU A 174 -19.31 -8.69 -4.04
N PHE A 175 -18.43 -9.67 -4.23
CA PHE A 175 -18.29 -10.41 -5.49
C PHE A 175 -19.32 -11.53 -5.68
N ARG A 176 -20.32 -11.63 -4.79
CA ARG A 176 -21.38 -12.65 -4.82
C ARG A 176 -20.80 -14.07 -4.99
N ALA A 177 -19.77 -14.38 -4.22
CA ALA A 177 -19.01 -15.61 -4.31
C ALA A 177 -19.90 -16.83 -4.06
N ASP A 178 -20.13 -17.59 -5.12
CA ASP A 178 -20.87 -18.84 -5.08
C ASP A 178 -19.92 -20.05 -4.88
N LYS A 179 -20.47 -21.26 -4.95
CA LYS A 179 -19.66 -22.49 -4.87
C LYS A 179 -18.64 -22.57 -6.01
N LYS A 180 -18.93 -22.01 -7.18
CA LYS A 180 -18.04 -22.05 -8.35
C LYS A 180 -16.83 -21.13 -8.14
N LEU A 181 -17.04 -19.89 -7.71
CA LEU A 181 -15.96 -18.94 -7.42
C LEU A 181 -15.07 -19.46 -6.29
N ASN A 182 -15.65 -20.00 -5.20
CA ASN A 182 -14.85 -20.59 -4.12
C ASN A 182 -14.00 -21.78 -4.59
N ARG A 183 -14.51 -22.62 -5.50
CA ARG A 183 -13.72 -23.70 -6.13
C ARG A 183 -12.59 -23.17 -7.01
N GLN A 184 -12.82 -22.06 -7.74
CA GLN A 184 -11.78 -21.43 -8.55
C GLN A 184 -10.68 -20.82 -7.68
N LEU A 185 -11.04 -20.11 -6.61
CA LEU A 185 -10.10 -19.57 -5.63
C LEU A 185 -9.28 -20.69 -4.97
N ASP A 186 -9.92 -21.80 -4.58
CA ASP A 186 -9.24 -22.95 -4.02
C ASP A 186 -8.22 -23.56 -5.00
N LYS A 187 -8.62 -23.78 -6.26
CA LYS A 187 -7.73 -24.28 -7.30
C LYS A 187 -6.54 -23.33 -7.51
N LYS A 188 -6.80 -22.03 -7.62
CA LYS A 188 -5.76 -20.99 -7.80
C LYS A 188 -4.80 -20.94 -6.60
N TYR A 189 -5.32 -21.02 -5.37
CA TYR A 189 -4.51 -21.07 -4.16
C TYR A 189 -3.58 -22.29 -4.12
N ARG A 190 -4.06 -23.48 -4.50
CA ARG A 190 -3.23 -24.70 -4.53
C ARG A 190 -2.07 -24.62 -5.51
N MET A 191 -2.22 -23.88 -6.61
CA MET A 191 -1.13 -23.63 -7.57
C MET A 191 -0.17 -22.53 -7.09
N PHE A 192 -0.72 -21.54 -6.37
CA PHE A 192 0.05 -20.42 -5.82
C PHE A 192 0.89 -20.82 -4.60
N PHE A 193 0.34 -21.61 -3.67
CA PHE A 193 0.94 -21.87 -2.37
C PHE A 193 2.34 -22.50 -2.43
N PRO A 194 2.65 -23.47 -3.32
CA PRO A 194 4.01 -23.99 -3.45
C PRO A 194 5.04 -22.90 -3.77
N LYS A 195 4.70 -21.96 -4.67
CA LYS A 195 5.57 -20.83 -5.02
C LYS A 195 5.74 -19.87 -3.85
N PHE A 196 4.66 -19.62 -3.10
CA PHE A 196 4.73 -18.81 -1.90
C PHE A 196 5.58 -19.47 -0.81
N SER A 197 5.46 -20.79 -0.61
CA SER A 197 6.28 -21.57 0.33
C SER A 197 7.75 -21.53 -0.05
N GLU A 198 8.06 -21.73 -1.34
CA GLU A 198 9.40 -21.61 -1.89
C GLU A 198 9.97 -20.19 -1.66
N PHE A 199 9.16 -19.15 -1.88
CA PHE A 199 9.54 -17.78 -1.57
C PHE A 199 9.85 -17.55 -0.08
N LEU A 200 9.18 -18.26 0.84
CA LEU A 200 9.46 -18.14 2.28
C LEU A 200 10.76 -18.83 2.70
N GLU A 201 11.09 -19.96 2.09
CA GLU A 201 12.14 -20.87 2.57
C GLU A 201 13.45 -20.78 1.77
N SER A 202 13.37 -20.53 0.46
CA SER A 202 14.55 -20.56 -0.42
C SER A 202 15.49 -19.38 -0.15
N SER A 203 16.79 -19.62 -0.15
CA SER A 203 17.80 -18.57 -0.05
C SER A 203 17.83 -17.64 -1.27
N GLU A 204 17.30 -18.09 -2.42
CA GLU A 204 17.21 -17.29 -3.65
C GLU A 204 16.43 -15.99 -3.46
N PHE A 205 15.39 -16.01 -2.62
CA PHE A 205 14.53 -14.85 -2.39
C PHE A 205 14.93 -14.03 -1.16
N THR A 206 16.12 -14.26 -0.58
CA THR A 206 16.57 -13.58 0.64
C THR A 206 16.61 -12.07 0.47
N GLU A 207 17.22 -11.58 -0.61
CA GLU A 207 17.33 -10.14 -0.86
C GLU A 207 15.96 -9.45 -0.98
N ILE A 208 15.00 -10.11 -1.65
CA ILE A 208 13.63 -9.59 -1.77
C ILE A 208 12.92 -9.56 -0.41
N ARG A 209 13.05 -10.62 0.39
CA ARG A 209 12.49 -10.65 1.74
C ARG A 209 13.09 -9.58 2.63
N GLU A 210 14.42 -9.42 2.61
CA GLU A 210 15.14 -8.41 3.37
C GLU A 210 14.74 -6.99 2.96
N LEU A 211 14.60 -6.73 1.66
CA LEU A 211 14.11 -5.45 1.16
C LEU A 211 12.73 -5.10 1.76
N ILE A 212 11.80 -6.06 1.77
CA ILE A 212 10.46 -5.88 2.36
C ILE A 212 10.54 -5.68 3.88
N LEU A 213 11.33 -6.49 4.58
CA LEU A 213 11.50 -6.42 6.04
C LEU A 213 12.14 -5.09 6.46
N ASN A 214 13.19 -4.66 5.77
CA ASN A 214 13.86 -3.38 6.01
C ASN A 214 12.91 -2.21 5.78
N ASN A 215 12.08 -2.26 4.73
CA ASN A 215 11.07 -1.24 4.49
C ASN A 215 10.03 -1.16 5.62
N ILE A 216 9.56 -2.30 6.14
CA ILE A 216 8.64 -2.33 7.29
C ILE A 216 9.34 -1.77 8.55
N ALA A 217 10.62 -2.07 8.75
CA ALA A 217 11.40 -1.58 9.88
C ALA A 217 11.53 -0.05 9.91
N LEU A 218 11.55 0.62 8.74
CA LEU A 218 11.52 2.09 8.67
C LEU A 218 10.29 2.70 9.33
N SER A 219 9.20 1.94 9.47
CA SER A 219 7.94 2.36 10.07
C SER A 219 7.72 1.86 11.51
N GLU A 220 8.74 1.29 12.16
CA GLU A 220 8.59 0.69 13.49
C GLU A 220 8.02 1.68 14.51
N ALA A 221 8.61 2.87 14.61
CA ALA A 221 8.17 3.90 15.55
C ALA A 221 6.73 4.38 15.27
N GLU A 222 6.31 4.46 14.01
CA GLU A 222 4.94 4.81 13.64
C GLU A 222 3.96 3.70 13.96
N LEU A 223 4.34 2.44 13.72
CA LEU A 223 3.50 1.28 14.02
C LEU A 223 3.26 1.12 15.52
N GLU A 224 4.29 1.32 16.35
CA GLU A 224 4.17 1.35 17.81
C GLU A 224 3.17 2.42 18.25
N LYS A 225 3.36 3.67 17.79
CA LYS A 225 2.44 4.77 18.12
C LYS A 225 1.01 4.52 17.66
N ILE A 226 0.82 3.91 16.50
CA ILE A 226 -0.52 3.54 16.02
C ILE A 226 -1.14 2.50 16.97
N VAL A 227 -0.41 1.46 17.37
CA VAL A 227 -0.94 0.46 18.30
C VAL A 227 -1.28 1.11 19.64
N ASP A 228 -0.36 1.88 20.21
CA ASP A 228 -0.53 2.57 21.49
C ASP A 228 -1.76 3.50 21.49
N GLU A 229 -1.96 4.28 20.43
CA GLU A 229 -3.11 5.18 20.30
C GLU A 229 -4.43 4.41 20.32
N PHE A 230 -4.53 3.29 19.60
CA PHE A 230 -5.76 2.50 19.55
C PHE A 230 -6.01 1.67 20.82
N GLU A 231 -4.96 1.30 21.56
CA GLU A 231 -5.11 0.64 22.87
C GLU A 231 -5.55 1.62 23.97
N ASN A 232 -5.09 2.87 23.90
CA ASN A 232 -5.35 3.88 24.93
C ASN A 232 -6.59 4.76 24.67
N SER A 233 -7.16 4.74 23.47
CA SER A 233 -8.34 5.52 23.09
C SER A 233 -9.51 4.64 22.61
N PRO A 234 -10.39 4.18 23.53
CA PRO A 234 -11.54 3.34 23.20
C PRO A 234 -12.52 3.96 22.19
N GLU A 235 -12.52 5.28 22.06
CA GLU A 235 -13.34 6.04 21.11
C GLU A 235 -12.84 5.98 19.66
N LEU A 236 -11.60 5.55 19.42
CA LEU A 236 -11.10 5.36 18.07
C LEU A 236 -11.83 4.19 17.39
N LYS A 237 -11.85 4.21 16.05
CA LYS A 237 -12.30 3.04 15.27
C LYS A 237 -11.45 1.82 15.62
N SER A 238 -11.83 0.63 15.19
CA SER A 238 -11.01 -0.55 15.52
C SER A 238 -9.66 -0.52 14.78
N LEU A 239 -8.59 -0.90 15.48
CA LEU A 239 -7.26 -1.12 14.89
C LEU A 239 -7.28 -2.03 13.64
N PRO A 240 -8.06 -3.13 13.59
CA PRO A 240 -8.26 -3.90 12.36
C PRO A 240 -8.76 -3.07 11.17
N THR A 241 -9.62 -2.08 11.40
CA THR A 241 -10.16 -1.20 10.34
C THR A 241 -9.12 -0.24 9.80
N PHE A 242 -8.23 0.25 10.67
CA PHE A 242 -7.09 1.05 10.27
C PHE A 242 -6.15 0.23 9.37
N PHE A 243 -5.73 -0.96 9.81
CA PHE A 243 -4.83 -1.80 9.03
C PHE A 243 -5.46 -2.31 7.73
N GLN A 244 -6.76 -2.59 7.70
CA GLN A 244 -7.46 -2.86 6.44
C GLN A 244 -7.32 -1.70 5.45
N SER A 245 -7.41 -0.46 5.92
CA SER A 245 -7.20 0.73 5.08
C SER A 245 -5.75 0.87 4.61
N ILE A 246 -4.77 0.43 5.41
CA ILE A 246 -3.37 0.34 5.01
C ILE A 246 -3.19 -0.73 3.92
N PHE A 247 -3.73 -1.94 4.12
CA PHE A 247 -3.64 -3.04 3.15
C PHE A 247 -4.28 -2.68 1.81
N HIS A 248 -5.46 -2.06 1.86
CA HIS A 248 -6.15 -1.57 0.68
C HIS A 248 -5.27 -0.59 -0.12
N MET A 249 -4.59 0.35 0.55
CA MET A 249 -3.69 1.29 -0.11
C MET A 249 -2.42 0.62 -0.64
N ALA A 250 -1.90 -0.40 0.03
CA ALA A 250 -0.76 -1.19 -0.47
C ALA A 250 -1.12 -1.98 -1.73
N VAL A 251 -2.29 -2.65 -1.75
CA VAL A 251 -2.82 -3.32 -2.95
C VAL A 251 -3.08 -2.30 -4.07
N ASN A 252 -3.61 -1.13 -3.73
CA ASN A 252 -3.89 -0.07 -4.70
C ASN A 252 -2.63 0.41 -5.45
N ARG A 253 -1.51 0.58 -4.75
CA ARG A 253 -0.25 1.02 -5.35
C ARG A 253 0.38 -0.09 -6.21
N LEU A 254 0.36 -1.32 -5.70
CA LEU A 254 1.08 -2.45 -6.30
C LEU A 254 0.41 -2.97 -7.60
N PHE A 255 -0.91 -3.09 -7.62
CA PHE A 255 -1.64 -3.61 -8.78
C PHE A 255 -2.13 -2.50 -9.69
N ILE A 256 -1.81 -2.60 -10.99
CA ILE A 256 -2.11 -1.55 -11.99
C ILE A 256 -3.59 -1.52 -12.41
N SER A 257 -4.32 -2.61 -12.21
CA SER A 257 -5.74 -2.75 -12.57
C SER A 257 -6.42 -3.80 -11.68
N GLU A 258 -7.76 -3.83 -11.72
CA GLU A 258 -8.57 -4.83 -10.99
C GLU A 258 -8.23 -4.91 -9.48
N GLN A 259 -7.88 -3.78 -8.86
CA GLN A 259 -7.37 -3.76 -7.48
C GLN A 259 -8.34 -4.42 -6.49
N ARG A 260 -9.65 -4.20 -6.64
CA ARG A 260 -10.69 -4.85 -5.80
C ARG A 260 -10.70 -6.36 -5.94
N LEU A 261 -10.48 -6.89 -7.15
CA LEU A 261 -10.39 -8.32 -7.39
C LEU A 261 -9.15 -8.90 -6.72
N PHE A 262 -8.00 -8.23 -6.85
CA PHE A 262 -6.77 -8.63 -6.17
C PHE A 262 -6.89 -8.56 -4.65
N GLU A 263 -7.56 -7.54 -4.08
CA GLU A 263 -7.86 -7.52 -2.64
C GLU A 263 -8.62 -8.78 -2.20
N MET A 264 -9.69 -9.16 -2.91
CA MET A 264 -10.41 -10.40 -2.60
C MET A 264 -9.49 -11.63 -2.62
N VAL A 265 -8.63 -11.74 -3.63
CA VAL A 265 -7.68 -12.86 -3.74
C VAL A 265 -6.70 -12.85 -2.58
N VAL A 266 -6.14 -11.69 -2.22
CA VAL A 266 -5.21 -11.53 -1.11
C VAL A 266 -5.85 -11.93 0.22
N TYR A 267 -7.06 -11.45 0.52
CA TYR A 267 -7.77 -11.82 1.75
C TYR A 267 -8.15 -13.31 1.78
N ASP A 268 -8.56 -13.91 0.66
CA ASP A 268 -8.86 -15.36 0.62
C ASP A 268 -7.59 -16.19 0.85
N TYR A 269 -6.46 -15.79 0.26
CA TYR A 269 -5.20 -16.51 0.39
C TYR A 269 -4.62 -16.38 1.80
N LEU A 270 -4.58 -15.17 2.37
CA LEU A 270 -4.16 -14.95 3.76
C LEU A 270 -5.04 -15.74 4.75
N HIS A 271 -6.35 -15.79 4.51
CA HIS A 271 -7.27 -16.56 5.36
C HIS A 271 -6.93 -18.06 5.35
N ARG A 272 -6.62 -18.62 4.17
CA ARG A 272 -6.21 -20.03 4.04
C ARG A 272 -4.85 -20.26 4.70
N TYR A 273 -3.89 -19.38 4.45
CA TYR A 273 -2.55 -19.45 5.02
C TYR A 273 -2.59 -19.44 6.55
N TYR A 274 -3.28 -18.47 7.16
CA TYR A 274 -3.41 -18.38 8.61
C TYR A 274 -4.21 -19.52 9.23
N LYS A 275 -5.17 -20.09 8.50
CA LYS A 275 -5.87 -21.30 8.95
C LYS A 275 -4.91 -22.49 9.02
N THR A 276 -4.03 -22.66 8.02
CA THR A 276 -3.00 -23.70 8.01
C THR A 276 -2.01 -23.52 9.16
N LEU A 277 -1.46 -22.31 9.34
CA LEU A 277 -0.54 -22.01 10.44
C LEU A 277 -1.20 -22.23 11.81
N SER A 278 -2.45 -21.81 12.00
CA SER A 278 -3.18 -22.02 13.25
C SER A 278 -3.37 -23.50 13.58
N TYR A 279 -3.66 -24.32 12.56
CA TYR A 279 -3.79 -25.76 12.71
C TYR A 279 -2.46 -26.41 13.10
N GLN A 280 -1.36 -26.06 12.41
CA GLN A 280 -0.01 -26.55 12.72
C GLN A 280 0.42 -26.17 14.13
N ALA A 281 0.15 -24.93 14.57
CA ALA A 281 0.46 -24.49 15.93
C ALA A 281 -0.32 -25.26 17.00
N THR A 282 -1.55 -25.68 16.71
CA THR A 282 -2.37 -26.49 17.62
C THR A 282 -1.91 -27.95 17.63
N ALA A 283 -1.56 -28.52 16.48
CA ALA A 283 -1.02 -29.88 16.38
C ALA A 283 0.31 -30.01 17.14
N ALA A 284 1.22 -29.05 16.98
CA ALA A 284 2.50 -29.02 17.69
C ALA A 284 2.33 -28.90 19.21
N LYS A 285 1.33 -28.14 19.70
CA LYS A 285 1.01 -28.05 21.13
C LYS A 285 0.41 -29.35 21.70
N ASN A 286 -0.26 -30.14 20.87
CA ASN A 286 -0.90 -31.38 21.26
C ASN A 286 0.01 -32.62 21.10
N GLY A 287 1.27 -32.44 20.71
CA GLY A 287 2.28 -33.51 20.67
C GLY A 287 2.08 -34.56 19.56
N TYR A 288 1.45 -34.18 18.45
CA TYR A 288 1.32 -35.02 17.25
C TYR A 288 2.41 -34.75 16.22
#